data_AF-A0A7C4V0N1-F1
#
_entry.id   AF-A0A7C4V0N1-F1
#
_cell.length_a   1.000
_cell.length_b   1.000
_cell.length_c   1.000
_cell.angle_alpha   90.00
_cell.angle_beta   90.00
_cell.angle_gamma   90.00
#
_symmetry.space_group_name_H-M   'P 1'
#
loop_
_entity.id
_entity.type
_entity.pdbx_description
1 polymer ?
#
loop_
_entity_poly.entity_id
_entity_poly.type
_entity_poly.pdbx_seq_one_letter_code
_entity_poly.pdbx_strand_id
1 'polypeptide(L)'
;MRGILLVVICAYAALVPAWSAQSKPLSLEATVVSVQRESFPHATITARVSGGSAAKSGEVLTLKPGYTAVRGRTINLYSPANYRLLASYYLMPGDRIIAVVEAPAKRGMPWTLKSLERVPEKPALKPAVLQVEISTDRRVYRLGEPITITLSVTNRGGMPAPLTFTTSQRYDLTASRSGRELWRWSHGRAFAQVIQNINVRPGETISFEETWDQTDKDGDQVPPGSYKIVGWLTAEGREQTTRSSVEIRITEPEVEDARTTKVEDIVRAPRAMLNKEVTLQGHYRGASPTSGWSVQGGPPVSRRDWILEDETGSIYVSGARAAQFQSQAEMDVLVRVQGIVKLARDGRPYIHAWSVQKLH
;
A
#
# COMPACT_ATOMS: atom_id res chain seq x y z
N MET A 1 27.13 92.12 21.26
CA MET A 1 26.28 91.71 20.11
C MET A 1 26.70 90.31 19.68
N ARG A 2 25.70 89.42 19.48
CA ARG A 2 25.78 88.00 19.04
C ARG A 2 26.39 87.05 20.09
N GLY A 3 25.72 86.07 20.68
CA GLY A 3 24.46 85.38 20.39
C GLY A 3 24.76 83.87 20.43
N ILE A 4 24.45 83.19 21.54
CA ILE A 4 24.50 81.72 21.62
C ILE A 4 23.20 81.21 22.27
N LEU A 5 22.58 80.32 21.51
CA LEU A 5 21.32 79.62 21.69
C LEU A 5 21.43 78.63 22.87
N LEU A 6 20.57 78.77 23.89
CA LEU A 6 20.42 77.80 24.98
C LEU A 6 19.25 76.87 24.64
N VAL A 7 19.57 75.61 24.33
CA VAL A 7 18.60 74.55 24.05
C VAL A 7 18.04 74.04 25.38
N VAL A 8 16.73 74.17 25.53
CA VAL A 8 15.93 73.55 26.60
C VAL A 8 15.71 72.08 26.23
N ILE A 9 16.13 71.15 27.10
CA ILE A 9 15.69 69.76 27.06
C ILE A 9 14.97 69.47 28.38
N CYS A 10 13.64 69.47 28.32
CA CYS A 10 12.77 68.98 29.38
C CYS A 10 12.96 67.46 29.55
N ALA A 11 13.28 67.03 30.76
CA ALA A 11 13.29 65.62 31.14
C ALA A 11 11.83 65.11 31.24
N TYR A 12 11.45 64.23 30.31
CA TYR A 12 10.23 63.42 30.43
C TYR A 12 10.54 62.21 31.33
N ALA A 13 9.93 62.16 32.52
CA ALA A 13 9.91 60.97 33.35
C ALA A 13 8.96 59.94 32.73
N ALA A 14 9.50 58.95 32.02
CA ALA A 14 8.74 57.80 31.56
C ALA A 14 8.68 56.74 32.68
N LEU A 15 7.47 56.50 33.19
CA LEU A 15 7.12 55.34 34.00
C LEU A 15 7.36 54.07 33.16
N VAL A 16 8.39 53.30 33.52
CA VAL A 16 8.64 51.98 32.94
C VAL A 16 7.68 50.98 33.62
N PRO A 17 6.77 50.32 32.89
CA PRO A 17 5.93 49.28 33.48
C PRO A 17 6.80 48.12 33.96
N ALA A 18 6.46 47.61 35.15
CA ALA A 18 7.16 46.53 35.83
C ALA A 18 7.42 45.35 34.88
N TRP A 19 8.71 45.04 34.70
CA TRP A 19 9.20 43.80 34.11
C TRP A 19 8.37 42.60 34.56
N SER A 20 7.90 41.80 33.60
CA SER A 20 7.54 40.41 33.87
C SER A 20 8.80 39.70 34.34
N ALA A 21 8.96 39.53 35.66
CA ALA A 21 10.03 38.72 36.21
C ALA A 21 9.86 37.30 35.67
N GLN A 22 10.65 36.95 34.66
CA GLN A 22 10.70 35.59 34.14
C GLN A 22 11.28 34.73 35.27
N SER A 23 10.40 33.94 35.91
CA SER A 23 10.78 33.10 37.05
C SER A 23 11.99 32.25 36.68
N LYS A 24 13.04 32.31 37.50
CA LYS A 24 14.28 31.55 37.27
C LYS A 24 13.91 30.06 37.08
N PRO A 25 14.42 29.39 36.04
CA PRO A 25 14.09 27.99 35.78
C PRO A 25 14.49 27.13 37.00
N LEU A 26 13.56 26.30 37.48
CA LEU A 26 13.79 25.41 38.61
C LEU A 26 14.43 24.12 38.09
N SER A 27 15.53 23.70 38.69
CA SER A 27 16.20 22.45 38.35
C SER A 27 15.73 21.32 39.28
N LEU A 28 15.64 20.13 38.72
CA LEU A 28 15.21 18.93 39.42
C LEU A 28 16.15 17.78 39.07
N GLU A 29 16.77 17.18 40.08
CA GLU A 29 17.34 15.84 39.97
C GLU A 29 16.40 14.85 40.63
N ALA A 30 16.03 13.77 39.94
CA ALA A 30 15.06 12.82 40.47
C ALA A 30 15.27 11.41 39.94
N THR A 31 14.71 10.45 40.67
CA THR A 31 14.54 9.06 40.20
C THR A 31 13.07 8.84 39.86
N VAL A 32 12.79 8.33 38.66
CA VAL A 32 11.44 8.02 38.20
C VAL A 32 10.89 6.87 39.04
N VAL A 33 9.72 7.08 39.64
CA VAL A 33 8.98 6.08 40.43
C VAL A 33 8.01 5.33 39.53
N SER A 34 7.23 6.08 38.72
CA SER A 34 6.25 5.51 37.80
C SER A 34 5.98 6.44 36.63
N VAL A 35 5.52 5.87 35.52
CA VAL A 35 5.10 6.60 34.32
C VAL A 35 3.74 6.06 33.90
N GLN A 36 2.71 6.88 34.02
CA GLN A 36 1.37 6.58 33.52
C GLN A 36 1.23 7.19 32.13
N ARG A 37 0.97 6.38 31.10
CA ARG A 37 0.81 6.83 29.71
C ARG A 37 -0.69 6.92 29.41
N GLU A 38 -1.23 8.13 29.32
CA GLU A 38 -2.67 8.31 29.06
C GLU A 38 -2.99 8.16 27.58
N SER A 39 -2.22 8.83 26.74
CA SER A 39 -2.30 8.76 25.28
C SER A 39 -1.03 9.34 24.71
N PHE A 40 -0.48 8.82 23.62
CA PHE A 40 0.71 9.43 23.05
C PHE A 40 0.46 10.90 22.61
N PRO A 41 1.32 11.89 22.95
CA PRO A 41 2.56 11.80 23.72
C PRO A 41 2.41 12.11 25.23
N HIS A 42 1.20 12.26 25.73
CA HIS A 42 0.88 12.55 27.13
C HIS A 42 1.24 11.39 28.07
N ALA A 43 2.00 11.74 29.10
CA ALA A 43 2.29 10.89 30.24
C ALA A 43 2.31 11.72 31.52
N THR A 44 1.92 11.09 32.63
CA THR A 44 2.14 11.59 33.99
C THR A 44 3.32 10.84 34.61
N ILE A 45 4.35 11.58 35.01
CA ILE A 45 5.55 11.01 35.62
C ILE A 45 5.51 11.29 37.11
N THR A 46 5.66 10.25 37.93
CA THR A 46 5.92 10.40 39.36
C THR A 46 7.41 10.23 39.58
N ALA A 47 8.05 11.21 40.20
CA ALA A 47 9.50 11.20 40.40
C ALA A 47 9.84 11.58 41.85
N ARG A 48 10.79 10.85 42.45
CA ARG A 48 11.32 11.15 43.78
C ARG A 48 12.54 12.02 43.63
N VAL A 49 12.49 13.22 44.22
CA VAL A 49 13.55 14.22 44.17
C VAL A 49 14.78 13.69 44.91
N SER A 50 15.93 13.78 44.27
CA SER A 50 17.24 13.53 44.87
C SER A 50 18.03 14.82 45.08
N GLY A 51 17.76 15.87 44.31
CA GLY A 51 18.45 17.17 44.38
C GLY A 51 17.84 18.23 43.46
N GLY A 52 18.52 19.38 43.35
CA GLY A 52 18.06 20.54 42.56
C GLY A 52 17.40 21.65 43.39
N SER A 53 16.94 22.71 42.72
CA SER A 53 16.32 23.87 43.35
C SER A 53 14.79 23.81 43.42
N ALA A 54 14.16 22.85 42.74
CA ALA A 54 12.70 22.76 42.61
C ALA A 54 11.98 22.34 43.91
N ALA A 55 12.53 21.37 44.65
CA ALA A 55 11.89 20.78 45.83
C ALA A 55 12.92 20.15 46.76
N LYS A 56 12.51 19.80 47.99
CA LYS A 56 13.41 19.15 48.95
C LYS A 56 13.72 17.71 48.53
N SER A 57 14.93 17.26 48.81
CA SER A 57 15.32 15.86 48.60
C SER A 57 14.39 14.91 49.37
N GLY A 58 13.99 13.82 48.73
CA GLY A 58 13.02 12.86 49.24
C GLY A 58 11.55 13.16 48.88
N GLU A 59 11.21 14.39 48.49
CA GLU A 59 9.84 14.72 48.05
C GLU A 59 9.48 13.95 46.77
N VAL A 60 8.19 13.62 46.63
CA VAL A 60 7.66 12.96 45.44
C VAL A 60 6.81 13.95 44.66
N LEU A 61 7.21 14.22 43.43
CA LEU A 61 6.54 15.16 42.54
C LEU A 61 5.80 14.43 41.43
N THR A 62 4.68 15.02 41.01
CA THR A 62 4.00 14.64 39.78
C THR A 62 4.39 15.63 38.70
N LEU A 63 4.93 15.16 37.58
CA LEU A 63 5.42 15.95 36.46
C LEU A 63 4.57 15.65 35.21
N LYS A 64 4.24 16.70 34.45
CA LYS A 64 3.62 16.58 33.12
C LYS A 64 4.48 17.28 32.06
N PRO A 65 4.75 16.66 30.90
CA PRO A 65 5.44 17.31 29.80
C PRO A 65 4.70 18.55 29.30
N GLY A 66 5.39 19.68 29.29
CA GLY A 66 4.87 20.96 28.83
C GLY A 66 4.99 21.11 27.31
N TYR A 67 4.29 20.25 26.55
CA TYR A 67 4.31 20.35 25.08
C TYR A 67 3.70 21.67 24.59
N THR A 68 4.37 22.31 23.65
CA THR A 68 3.84 23.47 22.93
C THR A 68 2.89 22.97 21.84
N ALA A 69 1.62 23.34 21.94
CA ALA A 69 0.64 23.09 20.89
C ALA A 69 0.74 24.15 19.77
N VAL A 70 0.34 23.78 18.56
CA VAL A 70 0.02 24.73 17.49
C VAL A 70 -1.39 25.27 17.73
N ARG A 71 -1.72 26.42 17.13
CA ARG A 71 -3.12 26.92 17.02
C ARG A 71 -4.05 25.73 16.70
N GLY A 72 -4.99 25.44 17.59
CA GLY A 72 -5.92 24.30 17.44
C GLY A 72 -5.66 23.07 18.33
N ARG A 73 -4.77 23.13 19.32
CA ARG A 73 -4.48 22.06 20.33
C ARG A 73 -3.68 20.84 19.84
N THR A 74 -3.28 20.77 18.57
CA THR A 74 -2.40 19.71 18.07
C THR A 74 -0.95 19.95 18.51
N ILE A 75 -0.32 18.95 19.12
CA ILE A 75 1.10 19.02 19.49
C ILE A 75 1.96 18.88 18.24
N ASN A 76 2.80 19.88 17.95
CA ASN A 76 3.79 19.77 16.88
C ASN A 76 5.01 18.99 17.35
N LEU A 77 5.03 17.69 17.07
CA LEU A 77 6.17 16.82 17.39
C LEU A 77 7.39 17.04 16.48
N TYR A 78 7.25 17.83 15.41
CA TYR A 78 8.38 18.26 14.58
C TYR A 78 9.16 19.42 15.22
N SER A 79 8.61 20.09 16.24
CA SER A 79 9.36 21.12 16.98
C SER A 79 10.48 20.48 17.81
N PRO A 80 11.73 20.96 17.71
CA PRO A 80 12.85 20.45 18.52
C PRO A 80 12.59 20.45 20.03
N ALA A 81 11.81 21.43 20.53
CA ALA A 81 11.47 21.51 21.95
C ALA A 81 10.55 20.37 22.40
N ASN A 82 9.46 20.12 21.64
CA ASN A 82 8.55 19.01 21.91
C ASN A 82 9.24 17.65 21.68
N TYR A 83 10.07 17.56 20.65
CA TYR A 83 10.88 16.38 20.32
C TYR A 83 11.74 15.93 21.51
N ARG A 84 12.45 16.85 22.18
CA ARG A 84 13.28 16.51 23.34
C ARG A 84 12.45 16.05 24.54
N LEU A 85 11.32 16.72 24.79
CA LEU A 85 10.40 16.34 25.86
C LEU A 85 9.74 14.97 25.63
N LEU A 86 9.73 14.45 24.41
CA LEU A 86 9.15 13.14 24.10
C LEU A 86 9.84 11.98 24.82
N ALA A 87 11.11 12.15 25.19
CA ALA A 87 11.84 11.18 25.99
C ALA A 87 11.13 10.87 27.32
N SER A 88 10.32 11.81 27.84
CA SER A 88 9.54 11.62 29.08
C SER A 88 8.52 10.48 28.98
N TYR A 89 7.90 10.31 27.81
CA TYR A 89 6.93 9.24 27.54
C TYR A 89 7.57 7.84 27.60
N TYR A 90 8.88 7.78 27.31
CA TYR A 90 9.67 6.55 27.29
C TYR A 90 10.56 6.37 28.53
N LEU A 91 10.31 7.12 29.61
CA LEU A 91 10.93 6.86 30.90
C LEU A 91 10.38 5.54 31.48
N MET A 92 11.20 4.88 32.29
CA MET A 92 10.84 3.68 33.04
C MET A 92 11.08 3.89 34.54
N PRO A 93 10.38 3.17 35.43
CA PRO A 93 10.72 3.15 36.86
C PRO A 93 12.21 2.87 37.07
N GLY A 94 12.87 3.66 37.92
CA GLY A 94 14.31 3.60 38.18
C GLY A 94 15.18 4.49 37.29
N ASP A 95 14.66 5.04 36.19
CA ASP A 95 15.42 6.02 35.39
C ASP A 95 15.75 7.24 36.25
N ARG A 96 17.03 7.66 36.27
CA ARG A 96 17.43 8.93 36.88
C ARG A 96 17.34 10.03 35.84
N ILE A 97 16.88 11.22 36.25
CA ILE A 97 16.70 12.36 35.37
C ILE A 97 17.24 13.64 35.99
N ILE A 98 17.74 14.53 35.14
CA ILE A 98 17.96 15.95 35.41
C ILE A 98 16.95 16.71 34.56
N ALA A 99 16.21 17.64 35.14
CA ALA A 99 15.10 18.30 34.48
C ALA A 99 15.02 19.79 34.81
N VAL A 100 14.47 20.57 33.87
CA VAL A 100 13.97 21.91 34.15
C VAL A 100 12.46 21.82 34.30
N VAL A 101 11.95 22.34 35.41
CA VAL A 101 10.53 22.31 35.76
C VAL A 101 10.00 23.70 36.08
N GLU A 102 8.68 23.83 36.00
CA GLU A 102 7.93 25.01 36.43
C GLU A 102 6.92 24.58 37.50
N ALA A 103 6.92 25.32 38.62
CA ALA A 103 6.03 25.05 39.74
C ALA A 103 4.57 25.29 39.35
N PRO A 104 3.64 24.46 39.86
CA PRO A 104 2.23 24.68 39.62
C PRO A 104 1.73 25.94 40.34
N ALA A 105 0.70 26.58 39.79
CA ALA A 105 0.03 27.71 40.44
C ALA A 105 -0.66 27.35 41.77
N LYS A 106 -0.98 26.06 42.00
CA LYS A 106 -1.62 25.56 43.22
C LYS A 106 -0.90 24.33 43.75
N ARG A 107 -0.80 24.21 45.07
CA ARG A 107 -0.25 23.01 45.73
C ARG A 107 -1.09 21.77 45.37
N GLY A 108 -0.41 20.65 45.10
CA GLY A 108 -1.05 19.38 44.72
C GLY A 108 -1.33 19.23 43.21
N MET A 109 -1.19 20.28 42.41
CA MET A 109 -1.22 20.18 40.95
C MET A 109 0.11 19.63 40.41
N PRO A 110 0.12 19.01 39.22
CA PRO A 110 1.34 18.54 38.59
C PRO A 110 2.24 19.71 38.17
N TRP A 111 3.55 19.50 38.33
CA TRP A 111 4.60 20.40 37.85
C TRP A 111 4.74 20.27 36.34
N THR A 112 5.10 21.37 35.67
CA THR A 112 5.31 21.35 34.22
C THR A 112 6.78 21.06 33.92
N LEU A 113 7.03 20.00 33.16
CA LEU A 113 8.36 19.61 32.69
C LEU A 113 8.69 20.37 31.41
N LYS A 114 9.77 21.17 31.42
CA LYS A 114 10.21 22.01 30.30
C LYS A 114 11.36 21.39 29.51
N SER A 115 12.22 20.65 30.18
CA SER A 115 13.26 19.81 29.57
C SER A 115 13.61 18.66 30.50
N LEU A 116 14.21 17.61 29.95
CA LEU A 116 14.77 16.52 30.72
C LEU A 116 15.97 15.89 30.02
N GLU A 117 16.87 15.35 30.82
CA GLU A 117 18.03 14.55 30.44
C GLU A 117 18.06 13.32 31.36
N ARG A 118 18.48 12.16 30.85
CA ARG A 118 18.58 10.91 31.64
C ARG A 118 20.00 10.74 32.19
N VAL A 119 20.15 10.10 33.35
CA VAL A 119 21.45 9.85 33.99
C VAL A 119 21.65 8.34 34.28
N PRO A 120 22.77 7.72 33.86
CA PRO A 120 23.75 8.26 32.93
C PRO A 120 23.07 8.64 31.60
N GLU A 121 23.71 9.52 30.83
CA GLU A 121 23.18 9.96 29.54
C GLU A 121 22.86 8.73 28.68
N LYS A 122 21.58 8.39 28.56
CA LYS A 122 21.15 7.34 27.62
C LYS A 122 21.36 7.91 26.22
N PRO A 123 21.81 7.08 25.25
CA PRO A 123 21.94 7.52 23.88
C PRO A 123 20.67 8.23 23.43
N ALA A 124 20.82 9.39 22.78
CA ALA A 124 19.69 10.11 22.22
C ALA A 124 18.85 9.13 21.38
N LEU A 125 17.53 9.17 21.55
CA LEU A 125 16.63 8.31 20.79
C LEU A 125 16.91 8.53 19.30
N LYS A 126 17.18 7.44 18.58
CA LYS A 126 17.44 7.50 17.14
C LYS A 126 16.23 8.15 16.46
N PRO A 127 16.42 9.11 15.53
CA PRO A 127 15.32 9.68 14.77
C PRO A 127 14.43 8.60 14.16
N ALA A 128 13.17 8.95 13.91
CA ALA A 128 12.23 8.04 13.27
C ALA A 128 12.77 7.63 11.89
N VAL A 129 12.79 6.32 11.63
CA VAL A 129 13.17 5.75 10.34
C VAL A 129 12.05 4.85 9.89
N LEU A 130 11.30 5.30 8.89
CA LEU A 130 10.22 4.52 8.29
C LEU A 130 10.83 3.59 7.24
N GLN A 131 10.69 2.29 7.48
CA GLN A 131 10.97 1.25 6.50
C GLN A 131 9.65 0.86 5.85
N VAL A 132 9.59 0.91 4.52
CA VAL A 132 8.41 0.52 3.76
C VAL A 132 8.69 -0.75 2.98
N GLU A 133 7.79 -1.70 3.11
CA GLU A 133 7.84 -2.98 2.42
C GLU A 133 6.51 -3.22 1.73
N ILE A 134 6.58 -3.75 0.51
CA ILE A 134 5.40 -4.22 -0.21
C ILE A 134 5.60 -5.70 -0.53
N SER A 135 4.58 -6.49 -0.26
CA SER A 135 4.54 -7.91 -0.55
C SER A 135 3.24 -8.29 -1.22
N THR A 136 3.23 -9.50 -1.76
CA THR A 136 2.06 -10.15 -2.32
C THR A 136 1.95 -11.57 -1.77
N ASP A 137 0.75 -12.16 -1.77
CA ASP A 137 0.53 -13.52 -1.24
C ASP A 137 1.36 -14.58 -1.97
N ARG A 138 1.56 -14.39 -3.27
CA ARG A 138 2.39 -15.21 -4.16
C ARG A 138 3.26 -14.35 -5.09
N ARG A 139 4.16 -15.00 -5.83
CA ARG A 139 5.00 -14.34 -6.88
C ARG A 139 4.55 -14.68 -8.30
N VAL A 140 3.76 -15.72 -8.45
CA VAL A 140 3.25 -16.20 -9.74
C VAL A 140 1.75 -16.47 -9.59
N TYR A 141 0.97 -15.97 -10.54
CA TYR A 141 -0.48 -16.05 -10.58
C TYR A 141 -0.93 -16.50 -11.96
N ARG A 142 -2.02 -17.25 -12.04
CA ARG A 142 -2.69 -17.48 -13.33
C ARG A 142 -3.51 -16.25 -13.71
N LEU A 143 -3.73 -16.04 -15.00
CA LEU A 143 -4.61 -14.99 -15.50
C LEU A 143 -5.99 -15.06 -14.80
N GLY A 144 -6.44 -13.93 -14.27
CA GLY A 144 -7.71 -13.81 -13.55
C GLY A 144 -7.69 -14.25 -12.08
N GLU A 145 -6.57 -14.76 -11.55
CA GLU A 145 -6.43 -15.00 -10.11
C GLU A 145 -6.26 -13.66 -9.35
N PRO A 146 -7.00 -13.40 -8.27
CA PRO A 146 -6.82 -12.19 -7.48
C PRO A 146 -5.42 -12.16 -6.84
N ILE A 147 -4.81 -10.97 -6.83
CA ILE A 147 -3.51 -10.71 -6.20
C ILE A 147 -3.74 -9.91 -4.93
N THR A 148 -3.41 -10.47 -3.77
CA THR A 148 -3.45 -9.73 -2.51
C THR A 148 -2.12 -9.02 -2.32
N ILE A 149 -2.18 -7.69 -2.14
CA ILE A 149 -1.04 -6.79 -2.00
C ILE A 149 -1.05 -6.23 -0.58
N THR A 150 0.07 -6.35 0.13
CA THR A 150 0.23 -5.78 1.47
C THR A 150 1.33 -4.73 1.46
N LEU A 151 0.99 -3.49 1.82
CA LEU A 151 1.94 -2.41 2.07
C LEU A 151 2.14 -2.27 3.58
N SER A 152 3.36 -2.52 4.06
CA SER A 152 3.71 -2.43 5.48
C SER A 152 4.71 -1.30 5.72
N VAL A 153 4.46 -0.50 6.74
CA VAL A 153 5.32 0.61 7.16
C VAL A 153 5.73 0.40 8.61
N THR A 154 7.00 0.12 8.82
CA THR A 154 7.58 -0.14 10.15
C THR A 154 8.47 1.02 10.55
N ASN A 155 8.26 1.56 11.76
CA ASN A 155 9.20 2.51 12.32
C ASN A 155 10.35 1.78 13.03
N ARG A 156 11.52 1.73 12.37
CA ARG A 156 12.76 1.14 12.91
C ARG A 156 13.58 2.14 13.74
N GLY A 157 13.11 3.37 13.88
CA GLY A 157 13.73 4.41 14.72
C GLY A 157 13.41 4.23 16.21
N GLY A 158 14.11 5.02 17.04
CA GLY A 158 13.83 5.10 18.48
C GLY A 158 12.80 6.17 18.84
N MET A 159 12.39 6.97 17.85
CA MET A 159 11.42 8.05 17.97
C MET A 159 10.19 7.74 17.12
N PRO A 160 8.99 8.15 17.54
CA PRO A 160 7.77 7.99 16.76
C PRO A 160 7.83 8.83 15.48
N ALA A 161 7.25 8.30 14.42
CA ALA A 161 7.17 8.92 13.12
C ALA A 161 5.78 9.57 12.94
N PRO A 162 5.66 10.91 13.04
CA PRO A 162 4.43 11.59 12.70
C PRO A 162 4.20 11.57 11.18
N LEU A 163 2.99 11.17 10.79
CA LEU A 163 2.47 11.11 9.43
C LEU A 163 1.22 11.99 9.35
N THR A 164 1.25 12.98 8.46
CA THR A 164 0.11 13.86 8.18
C THR A 164 -0.50 13.47 6.84
N PHE A 165 -1.78 13.14 6.83
CA PHE A 165 -2.56 12.90 5.61
C PHE A 165 -3.53 14.05 5.42
N THR A 166 -3.54 14.67 4.24
CA THR A 166 -4.42 15.81 3.93
C THR A 166 -5.82 15.40 3.48
N THR A 167 -6.01 14.12 3.18
CA THR A 167 -7.29 13.51 2.80
C THR A 167 -7.48 12.16 3.51
N SER A 168 -8.61 11.49 3.27
CA SER A 168 -8.82 10.11 3.73
C SER A 168 -7.94 9.07 3.01
N GLN A 169 -7.23 9.44 1.94
CA GLN A 169 -6.27 8.56 1.28
C GLN A 169 -5.00 8.44 2.13
N ARG A 170 -4.63 7.21 2.52
CA ARG A 170 -3.42 6.93 3.32
C ARG A 170 -2.28 6.31 2.53
N TYR A 171 -2.59 5.67 1.42
CA TYR A 171 -1.64 5.01 0.53
C TYR A 171 -2.18 5.05 -0.89
N ASP A 172 -1.32 4.67 -1.82
CA ASP A 172 -1.71 4.32 -3.18
C ASP A 172 -0.86 3.16 -3.67
N LEU A 173 -1.37 2.46 -4.67
CA LEU A 173 -0.75 1.30 -5.28
C LEU A 173 -0.87 1.43 -6.80
N THR A 174 0.17 1.04 -7.53
CA THR A 174 0.12 0.94 -8.99
C THR A 174 0.68 -0.39 -9.45
N ALA A 175 0.14 -0.89 -10.56
CA ALA A 175 0.71 -2.01 -11.29
C ALA A 175 1.14 -1.53 -12.68
N SER A 176 2.36 -1.87 -13.06
CA SER A 176 2.97 -1.45 -14.32
C SER A 176 3.61 -2.61 -15.06
N ARG A 177 3.59 -2.54 -16.39
CA ARG A 177 4.28 -3.48 -17.28
C ARG A 177 5.17 -2.69 -18.23
N SER A 178 6.44 -3.05 -18.32
CA SER A 178 7.43 -2.36 -19.17
C SER A 178 7.46 -0.84 -18.94
N GLY A 179 7.28 -0.39 -17.69
CA GLY A 179 7.24 1.03 -17.32
C GLY A 179 5.92 1.75 -17.58
N ARG A 180 4.94 1.12 -18.25
CA ARG A 180 3.59 1.68 -18.43
C ARG A 180 2.70 1.29 -17.26
N GLU A 181 2.16 2.28 -16.55
CA GLU A 181 1.10 2.07 -15.56
C GLU A 181 -0.17 1.56 -16.25
N LEU A 182 -0.69 0.44 -15.77
CA LEU A 182 -1.92 -0.19 -16.29
C LEU A 182 -3.05 -0.09 -15.28
N TRP A 183 -2.71 -0.12 -13.98
CA TRP A 183 -3.66 -0.05 -12.89
C TRP A 183 -3.16 0.86 -11.80
N ARG A 184 -4.10 1.57 -11.16
CA ARG A 184 -3.86 2.37 -9.96
C ARG A 184 -5.05 2.21 -9.02
N TRP A 185 -4.78 1.88 -7.77
CA TRP A 185 -5.80 1.68 -6.76
C TRP A 185 -6.71 2.89 -6.56
N SER A 186 -6.11 4.09 -6.54
CA SER A 186 -6.86 5.34 -6.40
C SER A 186 -7.65 5.77 -7.64
N HIS A 187 -7.48 5.11 -8.79
CA HIS A 187 -8.19 5.47 -10.01
C HIS A 187 -9.71 5.32 -9.84
N GLY A 188 -10.48 6.35 -10.20
CA GLY A 188 -11.93 6.38 -10.05
C GLY A 188 -12.44 6.49 -8.60
N ARG A 189 -11.56 6.62 -7.61
CA ARG A 189 -11.94 6.74 -6.19
C ARG A 189 -11.98 8.21 -5.76
N ALA A 190 -12.96 8.55 -4.93
CA ALA A 190 -13.06 9.85 -4.27
C ALA A 190 -12.60 9.74 -2.81
N PHE A 191 -11.86 10.76 -2.34
CA PHE A 191 -11.33 10.81 -0.98
C PHE A 191 -11.83 12.05 -0.24
N ALA A 192 -12.30 11.85 0.99
CA ALA A 192 -12.80 12.93 1.83
C ALA A 192 -11.66 13.88 2.23
N GLN A 193 -11.95 15.18 2.24
CA GLN A 193 -10.99 16.22 2.63
C GLN A 193 -10.92 16.34 4.16
N VAL A 194 -10.28 15.36 4.80
CA VAL A 194 -10.08 15.30 6.24
C VAL A 194 -8.60 15.15 6.56
N ILE A 195 -8.07 16.09 7.35
CA ILE A 195 -6.68 16.01 7.82
C ILE A 195 -6.59 14.98 8.95
N GLN A 196 -5.71 14.00 8.81
CA GLN A 196 -5.45 12.97 9.82
C GLN A 196 -3.97 12.96 10.20
N ASN A 197 -3.71 12.82 11.50
CA ASN A 197 -2.35 12.70 12.03
C ASN A 197 -2.20 11.32 12.67
N ILE A 198 -1.26 10.52 12.19
CA ILE A 198 -0.92 9.20 12.73
C ILE A 198 0.51 9.25 13.25
N ASN A 199 0.75 8.66 14.41
CA ASN A 199 2.10 8.52 14.96
C ASN A 199 2.48 7.05 14.97
N VAL A 200 3.38 6.64 14.08
CA VAL A 200 3.92 5.27 14.08
C VAL A 200 4.99 5.19 15.16
N ARG A 201 4.70 4.51 16.26
CA ARG A 201 5.59 4.39 17.43
C ARG A 201 6.87 3.61 17.09
N PRO A 202 7.95 3.75 17.88
CA PRO A 202 9.13 2.91 17.73
C PRO A 202 8.75 1.42 17.74
N GLY A 203 9.16 0.70 16.69
CA GLY A 203 8.86 -0.73 16.50
C GLY A 203 7.44 -1.03 16.01
N GLU A 204 6.55 -0.05 15.88
CA GLU A 204 5.20 -0.25 15.35
C GLU A 204 5.23 -0.44 13.83
N THR A 205 4.38 -1.36 13.36
CA THR A 205 4.09 -1.59 11.96
C THR A 205 2.62 -1.28 11.69
N ILE A 206 2.36 -0.43 10.71
CA ILE A 206 1.03 -0.27 10.12
C ILE A 206 1.01 -0.97 8.76
N SER A 207 -0.08 -1.68 8.45
CA SER A 207 -0.22 -2.42 7.20
C SER A 207 -1.53 -2.06 6.51
N PHE A 208 -1.50 -2.04 5.18
CA PHE A 208 -2.64 -1.82 4.31
C PHE A 208 -2.70 -2.98 3.32
N GLU A 209 -3.87 -3.59 3.18
CA GLU A 209 -4.07 -4.75 2.31
C GLU A 209 -5.11 -4.42 1.25
N GLU A 210 -4.81 -4.77 0.01
CA GLU A 210 -5.67 -4.56 -1.14
C GLU A 210 -5.63 -5.73 -2.09
N THR A 211 -6.71 -5.91 -2.86
CA THR A 211 -6.77 -6.93 -3.90
C THR A 211 -6.76 -6.27 -5.27
N TRP A 212 -5.93 -6.80 -6.17
CA TRP A 212 -5.94 -6.45 -7.58
C TRP A 212 -6.34 -7.67 -8.41
N ASP A 213 -7.48 -7.56 -9.10
CA ASP A 213 -8.06 -8.62 -9.93
C ASP A 213 -7.44 -8.70 -11.33
N GLN A 214 -6.20 -8.23 -11.48
CA GLN A 214 -5.48 -8.20 -12.76
C GLN A 214 -6.19 -7.38 -13.86
N THR A 215 -6.95 -6.34 -13.50
CA THR A 215 -7.58 -5.44 -14.48
C THR A 215 -6.77 -4.17 -14.70
N ASP A 216 -6.87 -3.56 -15.87
CA ASP A 216 -6.37 -2.21 -16.10
C ASP A 216 -7.35 -1.14 -15.61
N LYS A 217 -7.06 0.13 -15.92
CA LYS A 217 -7.87 1.31 -15.57
C LYS A 217 -9.26 1.33 -16.22
N ASP A 218 -9.44 0.64 -17.35
CA ASP A 218 -10.70 0.57 -18.09
C ASP A 218 -11.54 -0.65 -17.63
N GLY A 219 -10.98 -1.49 -16.76
CA GLY A 219 -11.61 -2.68 -16.19
C GLY A 219 -11.33 -3.96 -16.97
N ASP A 220 -10.51 -3.90 -18.01
CA ASP A 220 -10.18 -5.05 -18.86
C ASP A 220 -9.03 -5.88 -18.24
N GLN A 221 -9.05 -7.20 -18.43
CA GLN A 221 -7.97 -8.08 -17.97
C GLN A 221 -6.63 -7.71 -18.62
N VAL A 222 -5.58 -7.58 -17.82
CA VAL A 222 -4.23 -7.34 -18.30
C VAL A 222 -3.64 -8.63 -18.92
N PRO A 223 -2.78 -8.54 -19.94
CA PRO A 223 -2.21 -9.72 -20.55
C PRO A 223 -1.23 -10.45 -19.60
N PRO A 224 -0.98 -11.75 -19.78
CA PRO A 224 0.10 -12.46 -19.11
C PRO A 224 1.47 -11.76 -19.29
N GLY A 225 2.32 -11.86 -18.28
CA GLY A 225 3.66 -11.27 -18.27
C GLY A 225 4.15 -10.88 -16.87
N SER A 226 5.31 -10.21 -16.83
CA SER A 226 5.86 -9.67 -15.59
C SER A 226 5.33 -8.27 -15.30
N TYR A 227 4.98 -8.03 -14.03
CA TYR A 227 4.44 -6.77 -13.55
C TYR A 227 5.24 -6.28 -12.35
N LYS A 228 5.43 -4.97 -12.29
CA LYS A 228 5.98 -4.28 -11.13
C LYS A 228 4.85 -3.57 -10.41
N ILE A 229 4.59 -3.98 -9.16
CA ILE A 229 3.67 -3.32 -8.26
C ILE A 229 4.48 -2.35 -7.39
N VAL A 230 4.01 -1.12 -7.26
CA VAL A 230 4.63 -0.07 -6.44
C VAL A 230 3.60 0.42 -5.44
N GLY A 231 3.99 0.57 -4.18
CA GLY A 231 3.14 1.15 -3.14
C GLY A 231 3.86 2.21 -2.34
N TRP A 232 3.11 3.21 -1.86
CA TRP A 232 3.65 4.31 -1.05
C TRP A 232 2.60 4.91 -0.12
N LEU A 233 3.06 5.66 0.88
CA LEU A 233 2.18 6.48 1.71
C LEU A 233 1.94 7.84 1.05
N THR A 234 0.71 8.33 1.11
CA THR A 234 0.31 9.68 0.67
C THR A 234 0.51 10.74 1.75
N ALA A 235 1.28 10.42 2.80
CA ALA A 235 1.59 11.38 3.85
C ALA A 235 2.41 12.54 3.29
N GLU A 236 2.09 13.76 3.73
CA GLU A 236 2.70 15.00 3.26
C GLU A 236 4.24 14.94 3.34
N GLY A 237 4.90 15.19 2.21
CA GLY A 237 6.37 15.17 2.10
C GLY A 237 7.01 13.78 2.18
N ARG A 238 6.23 12.69 2.17
CA ARG A 238 6.74 11.31 2.31
C ARG A 238 6.59 10.42 1.07
N GLU A 239 5.86 10.85 0.06
CA GLU A 239 5.55 10.02 -1.12
C GLU A 239 6.78 9.42 -1.81
N GLN A 240 7.87 10.18 -1.97
CA GLN A 240 9.08 9.68 -2.61
C GLN A 240 9.91 8.75 -1.72
N THR A 241 9.91 9.01 -0.40
CA THR A 241 10.74 8.28 0.57
C THR A 241 10.07 7.01 1.11
N THR A 242 8.80 6.80 0.79
CA THR A 242 7.99 5.66 1.24
C THR A 242 7.60 4.71 0.11
N ARG A 243 8.25 4.82 -1.06
CA ARG A 243 8.01 3.90 -2.18
C ARG A 243 8.74 2.58 -1.95
N SER A 244 8.00 1.49 -2.11
CA SER A 244 8.54 0.14 -2.21
C SER A 244 7.93 -0.55 -3.42
N SER A 245 8.60 -1.56 -3.95
CA SER A 245 8.09 -2.29 -5.12
C SER A 245 8.33 -3.78 -5.03
N VAL A 246 7.44 -4.54 -5.66
CA VAL A 246 7.48 -5.99 -5.75
C VAL A 246 7.22 -6.40 -7.19
N GLU A 247 7.97 -7.38 -7.69
CA GLU A 247 7.73 -7.99 -8.99
C GLU A 247 6.94 -9.29 -8.83
N ILE A 248 5.98 -9.46 -9.73
CA ILE A 248 5.13 -10.65 -9.87
C ILE A 248 5.05 -11.06 -11.34
N ARG A 249 4.66 -12.32 -11.58
CA ARG A 249 4.41 -12.85 -12.91
C ARG A 249 2.98 -13.36 -13.02
N ILE A 250 2.26 -12.89 -14.03
CA ILE A 250 0.98 -13.46 -14.45
C ILE A 250 1.28 -14.44 -15.58
N THR A 251 0.92 -15.70 -15.42
CA THR A 251 1.04 -16.72 -16.46
C THR A 251 -0.27 -16.84 -17.21
N GLU A 252 -0.19 -17.35 -18.42
CA GLU A 252 -1.37 -17.90 -19.07
C GLU A 252 -2.04 -18.91 -18.12
N PRO A 253 -3.38 -19.02 -18.17
CA PRO A 253 -4.04 -20.12 -17.48
C PRO A 253 -3.44 -21.41 -18.03
N GLU A 254 -2.86 -22.19 -17.13
CA GLU A 254 -2.47 -23.56 -17.42
C GLU A 254 -3.75 -24.27 -17.85
N VAL A 255 -3.88 -24.54 -19.14
CA VAL A 255 -4.95 -25.42 -19.59
C VAL A 255 -4.56 -26.78 -19.09
N GLU A 256 -5.22 -27.20 -18.03
CA GLU A 256 -5.15 -28.56 -17.53
C GLU A 256 -5.46 -29.47 -18.73
N ASP A 257 -4.42 -30.11 -19.29
CA ASP A 257 -4.51 -31.03 -20.44
C ASP A 257 -5.56 -32.13 -20.24
N ALA A 258 -6.05 -32.32 -19.01
CA ALA A 258 -7.03 -33.30 -18.60
C ALA A 258 -8.46 -33.12 -19.16
N ARG A 259 -8.78 -32.04 -19.90
CA ARG A 259 -10.12 -31.84 -20.50
C ARG A 259 -10.14 -31.57 -22.00
N THR A 260 -9.02 -31.78 -22.70
CA THR A 260 -9.02 -31.71 -24.16
C THR A 260 -9.77 -32.91 -24.73
N THR A 261 -10.92 -32.66 -25.35
CA THR A 261 -11.71 -33.69 -26.05
C THR A 261 -11.00 -34.04 -27.35
N LYS A 262 -10.71 -35.32 -27.58
CA LYS A 262 -10.16 -35.78 -28.86
C LYS A 262 -11.23 -35.78 -29.94
N VAL A 263 -10.83 -35.52 -31.18
CA VAL A 263 -11.74 -35.57 -32.32
C VAL A 263 -12.43 -36.94 -32.42
N GLU A 264 -11.70 -38.02 -32.16
CA GLU A 264 -12.26 -39.38 -32.21
C GLU A 264 -13.40 -39.61 -31.21
N ASP A 265 -13.39 -38.99 -30.03
CA ASP A 265 -14.44 -39.17 -29.02
C ASP A 265 -15.77 -38.60 -29.52
N ILE A 266 -15.70 -37.49 -30.24
CA ILE A 266 -16.85 -36.82 -30.84
C ILE A 266 -17.37 -37.63 -32.04
N VAL A 267 -16.46 -38.10 -32.90
CA VAL A 267 -16.81 -38.86 -34.11
C VAL A 267 -17.36 -40.25 -33.77
N ARG A 268 -16.86 -40.89 -32.72
CA ARG A 268 -17.31 -42.22 -32.27
C ARG A 268 -18.70 -42.20 -31.66
N ALA A 269 -19.09 -41.11 -30.99
CA ALA A 269 -20.36 -41.00 -30.28
C ALA A 269 -21.07 -39.63 -30.50
N PRO A 270 -21.38 -39.24 -31.75
CA PRO A 270 -21.81 -37.88 -32.08
C PRO A 270 -23.12 -37.47 -31.39
N ARG A 271 -24.06 -38.41 -31.23
CA ARG A 271 -25.33 -38.16 -30.52
C ARG A 271 -25.16 -38.00 -29.02
N ALA A 272 -24.22 -38.72 -28.40
CA ALA A 272 -23.93 -38.60 -26.97
C ALA A 272 -23.15 -37.32 -26.63
N MET A 273 -22.49 -36.75 -27.63
CA MET A 273 -21.73 -35.51 -27.53
C MET A 273 -22.53 -34.28 -27.95
N LEU A 274 -23.67 -34.45 -28.65
CA LEU A 274 -24.54 -33.35 -29.08
C LEU A 274 -24.88 -32.41 -27.91
N ASN A 275 -24.64 -31.12 -28.13
CA ASN A 275 -24.84 -30.03 -27.19
C ASN A 275 -23.93 -30.02 -25.95
N LYS A 276 -22.90 -30.88 -25.89
CA LYS A 276 -21.85 -30.75 -24.87
C LYS A 276 -20.83 -29.70 -25.26
N GLU A 277 -20.35 -28.97 -24.25
CA GLU A 277 -19.21 -28.07 -24.38
C GLU A 277 -17.93 -28.89 -24.43
N VAL A 278 -17.03 -28.52 -25.34
CA VAL A 278 -15.77 -29.21 -25.57
C VAL A 278 -14.65 -28.20 -25.78
N THR A 279 -13.44 -28.59 -25.34
CA THR A 279 -12.20 -27.91 -25.68
C THR A 279 -11.37 -28.87 -26.54
N LEU A 280 -11.01 -28.45 -27.74
CA LEU A 280 -10.14 -29.21 -28.64
C LEU A 280 -8.83 -28.46 -28.84
N GLN A 281 -7.76 -29.22 -29.08
CA GLN A 281 -6.46 -28.67 -29.49
C GLN A 281 -5.99 -29.45 -30.71
N GLY A 282 -5.63 -28.73 -31.78
CA GLY A 282 -5.23 -29.32 -33.04
C GLY A 282 -4.73 -28.27 -34.02
N HIS A 283 -4.32 -28.68 -35.20
CA HIS A 283 -3.79 -27.81 -36.24
C HIS A 283 -4.93 -27.28 -37.12
N TYR A 284 -4.86 -26.00 -37.47
CA TYR A 284 -5.72 -25.39 -38.46
C TYR A 284 -5.35 -25.92 -39.87
N ARG A 285 -6.29 -26.57 -40.55
CA ARG A 285 -6.10 -27.13 -41.90
C ARG A 285 -6.80 -26.36 -43.02
N GLY A 286 -7.45 -25.23 -42.70
CA GLY A 286 -8.23 -24.48 -43.69
C GLY A 286 -9.48 -25.26 -44.13
N ALA A 287 -9.91 -25.06 -45.38
CA ALA A 287 -11.17 -25.62 -45.91
C ALA A 287 -11.07 -27.06 -46.42
N SER A 288 -9.87 -27.67 -46.42
CA SER A 288 -9.65 -29.02 -46.96
C SER A 288 -8.66 -29.81 -46.11
N PRO A 289 -8.90 -31.10 -45.85
CA PRO A 289 -7.97 -31.93 -45.07
C PRO A 289 -6.67 -32.15 -45.84
N THR A 290 -5.54 -32.14 -45.13
CA THR A 290 -4.19 -32.22 -45.74
C THR A 290 -3.52 -33.59 -45.63
N SER A 291 -4.09 -34.53 -44.86
CA SER A 291 -3.35 -35.66 -44.26
C SER A 291 -3.87 -37.05 -44.65
N GLY A 292 -4.71 -37.20 -45.67
CA GLY A 292 -5.31 -38.49 -46.02
C GLY A 292 -6.38 -38.99 -45.04
N TRP A 293 -6.53 -38.35 -43.88
CA TRP A 293 -7.71 -38.50 -43.02
C TRP A 293 -8.93 -37.94 -43.76
N SER A 294 -9.90 -38.82 -44.08
CA SER A 294 -11.21 -38.36 -44.53
C SER A 294 -11.87 -37.60 -43.39
N VAL A 295 -12.29 -36.35 -43.59
CA VAL A 295 -13.11 -35.65 -42.59
C VAL A 295 -14.41 -36.44 -42.43
N GLN A 296 -14.50 -37.25 -41.38
CA GLN A 296 -15.71 -38.02 -41.07
C GLN A 296 -16.76 -37.08 -40.49
N GLY A 297 -17.27 -36.13 -41.30
CA GLY A 297 -17.83 -34.92 -40.70
C GLY A 297 -18.61 -33.90 -41.53
N GLY A 298 -19.16 -34.21 -42.71
CA GLY A 298 -20.23 -33.39 -43.34
C GLY A 298 -19.71 -32.24 -44.21
N PRO A 299 -20.34 -31.91 -45.35
CA PRO A 299 -19.86 -30.81 -46.20
C PRO A 299 -19.86 -29.47 -45.44
N PRO A 300 -19.05 -28.49 -45.86
CA PRO A 300 -18.99 -27.16 -45.24
C PRO A 300 -20.41 -26.60 -45.08
N VAL A 301 -20.80 -26.31 -43.83
CA VAL A 301 -22.09 -25.70 -43.50
C VAL A 301 -22.11 -24.25 -44.00
N SER A 302 -20.91 -23.65 -44.19
CA SER A 302 -20.65 -22.31 -44.68
C SER A 302 -19.26 -22.18 -45.32
N ARG A 303 -19.05 -21.16 -46.17
CA ARG A 303 -17.72 -20.78 -46.73
C ARG A 303 -16.71 -20.28 -45.68
N ARG A 304 -17.12 -20.16 -44.41
CA ARG A 304 -16.29 -19.71 -43.28
C ARG A 304 -15.86 -20.85 -42.36
N ASP A 305 -16.28 -22.07 -42.66
CA ASP A 305 -15.93 -23.23 -41.86
C ASP A 305 -14.55 -23.74 -42.26
N TRP A 306 -13.83 -24.28 -41.28
CA TRP A 306 -12.48 -24.81 -41.45
C TRP A 306 -12.31 -26.09 -40.65
N ILE A 307 -11.20 -26.78 -40.87
CA ILE A 307 -10.93 -28.09 -40.28
C ILE A 307 -9.87 -27.96 -39.19
N LEU A 308 -10.21 -28.44 -37.99
CA LEU A 308 -9.26 -28.74 -36.93
C LEU A 308 -8.83 -30.20 -37.08
N GLU A 309 -7.52 -30.44 -37.03
CA GLU A 309 -6.94 -31.78 -37.07
C GLU A 309 -6.06 -32.03 -35.84
N ASP A 310 -6.39 -33.07 -35.08
CA ASP A 310 -5.56 -33.59 -34.00
C ASP A 310 -4.97 -34.96 -34.40
N GLU A 311 -4.27 -35.64 -33.50
CA GLU A 311 -3.68 -36.95 -33.79
C GLU A 311 -4.70 -38.08 -33.98
N THR A 312 -5.96 -37.84 -33.64
CA THR A 312 -7.06 -38.82 -33.65
C THR A 312 -8.03 -38.64 -34.82
N GLY A 313 -8.01 -37.49 -35.48
CA GLY A 313 -8.80 -37.23 -36.68
C GLY A 313 -8.98 -35.76 -37.00
N SER A 314 -9.96 -35.48 -37.87
CA SER A 314 -10.30 -34.14 -38.32
C SER A 314 -11.79 -33.84 -38.18
N ILE A 315 -12.12 -32.61 -37.75
CA ILE A 315 -13.51 -32.16 -37.56
C ILE A 315 -13.70 -30.71 -38.04
N TYR A 316 -14.89 -30.42 -38.56
CA TYR A 316 -15.24 -29.06 -38.94
C TYR A 316 -15.48 -28.16 -37.72
N VAL A 317 -15.01 -26.92 -37.82
CA VAL A 317 -15.24 -25.83 -36.88
C VAL A 317 -15.97 -24.70 -37.61
N SER A 318 -17.08 -24.27 -37.05
CA SER A 318 -17.97 -23.22 -37.58
C SER A 318 -18.27 -22.17 -36.50
N GLY A 319 -18.71 -20.96 -36.88
CA GLY A 319 -19.07 -19.88 -35.96
C GLY A 319 -18.48 -18.51 -36.33
N ALA A 320 -19.06 -17.42 -35.80
CA ALA A 320 -18.68 -16.05 -36.20
C ALA A 320 -17.20 -15.70 -35.93
N ARG A 321 -16.60 -16.32 -34.91
CA ARG A 321 -15.18 -16.19 -34.54
C ARG A 321 -14.29 -17.32 -35.10
N ALA A 322 -14.86 -18.35 -35.71
CA ALA A 322 -14.09 -19.34 -36.45
C ALA A 322 -13.49 -18.72 -37.75
N ALA A 323 -14.14 -17.68 -38.28
CA ALA A 323 -13.76 -16.96 -39.51
C ALA A 323 -12.52 -16.04 -39.39
N GLN A 324 -11.74 -16.15 -38.30
CA GLN A 324 -10.55 -15.33 -38.05
C GLN A 324 -9.33 -15.74 -38.89
N PHE A 325 -9.30 -16.97 -39.40
CA PHE A 325 -8.26 -17.45 -40.31
C PHE A 325 -8.71 -17.20 -41.74
N GLN A 326 -8.09 -16.24 -42.42
CA GLN A 326 -8.53 -15.79 -43.76
C GLN A 326 -7.51 -16.06 -44.87
N SER A 327 -6.40 -16.73 -44.57
CA SER A 327 -5.40 -17.04 -45.58
C SER A 327 -4.87 -18.47 -45.49
N GLN A 328 -4.51 -19.02 -46.65
CA GLN A 328 -3.83 -20.31 -46.80
C GLN A 328 -2.42 -20.30 -46.19
N ALA A 329 -1.87 -19.11 -45.88
CA ALA A 329 -0.57 -18.92 -45.23
C ALA A 329 -0.56 -19.22 -43.73
N GLU A 330 -1.73 -19.46 -43.12
CA GLU A 330 -1.88 -19.81 -41.70
C GLU A 330 -2.14 -21.32 -41.48
N MET A 331 -2.01 -22.13 -42.53
CA MET A 331 -2.08 -23.60 -42.41
C MET A 331 -1.03 -24.11 -41.42
N ASP A 332 -1.39 -25.13 -40.65
CA ASP A 332 -0.52 -25.77 -39.64
C ASP A 332 -0.26 -24.93 -38.38
N VAL A 333 -1.00 -23.83 -38.17
CA VAL A 333 -0.98 -23.16 -36.87
C VAL A 333 -1.71 -24.03 -35.85
N LEU A 334 -1.04 -24.31 -34.72
CA LEU A 334 -1.66 -24.97 -33.58
C LEU A 334 -2.70 -24.05 -32.95
N VAL A 335 -3.90 -24.56 -32.75
CA VAL A 335 -5.03 -23.80 -32.23
C VAL A 335 -5.72 -24.56 -31.11
N ARG A 336 -6.28 -23.80 -30.17
CA ARG A 336 -7.24 -24.27 -29.18
C ARG A 336 -8.62 -23.75 -29.54
N VAL A 337 -9.60 -24.65 -29.60
CA VAL A 337 -11.00 -24.33 -29.93
C VAL A 337 -11.88 -24.67 -28.75
N GLN A 338 -12.71 -23.73 -28.32
CA GLN A 338 -13.80 -23.98 -27.39
C GLN A 338 -15.15 -23.73 -28.07
N GLY A 339 -16.06 -24.66 -27.88
CA GLY A 339 -17.37 -24.60 -28.50
C GLY A 339 -18.29 -25.70 -28.03
N ILE A 340 -19.39 -25.82 -28.76
CA ILE A 340 -20.42 -26.84 -28.52
C ILE A 340 -20.49 -27.79 -29.70
N VAL A 341 -20.61 -29.09 -29.43
CA VAL A 341 -20.81 -30.09 -30.48
C VAL A 341 -22.22 -29.95 -31.05
N LYS A 342 -22.32 -29.87 -32.37
CA LYS A 342 -23.57 -29.82 -33.14
C LYS A 342 -23.57 -30.90 -34.19
N LEU A 343 -24.74 -31.23 -34.72
CA LEU A 343 -24.89 -32.17 -35.83
C LEU A 343 -25.41 -31.44 -37.07
N ALA A 344 -24.83 -31.74 -38.23
CA ALA A 344 -25.36 -31.36 -39.52
C ALA A 344 -26.64 -32.16 -39.85
N ARG A 345 -27.33 -31.78 -40.94
CA ARG A 345 -28.57 -32.45 -41.37
C ARG A 345 -28.38 -33.94 -41.68
N ASP A 346 -27.17 -34.33 -42.10
CA ASP A 346 -26.78 -35.73 -42.37
C ASP A 346 -26.35 -36.48 -41.09
N GLY A 347 -26.46 -35.87 -39.91
CA GLY A 347 -26.16 -36.46 -38.62
C GLY A 347 -24.69 -36.41 -38.22
N ARG A 348 -23.83 -35.75 -39.00
CA ARG A 348 -22.39 -35.68 -38.74
C ARG A 348 -22.00 -34.56 -37.77
N PRO A 349 -21.03 -34.78 -36.86
CA PRO A 349 -20.69 -33.78 -35.86
C PRO A 349 -19.79 -32.68 -36.42
N TYR A 350 -19.99 -31.46 -35.90
CA TYR A 350 -19.10 -30.33 -36.08
C TYR A 350 -19.06 -29.49 -34.80
N ILE A 351 -18.05 -28.65 -34.66
CA ILE A 351 -17.93 -27.73 -33.52
C ILE A 351 -18.49 -26.37 -33.92
N HIS A 352 -19.48 -25.89 -33.18
CA HIS A 352 -19.84 -24.48 -33.22
C HIS A 352 -19.02 -23.73 -32.16
N ALA A 353 -17.97 -23.04 -32.59
CA ALA A 353 -16.98 -22.41 -31.72
C ALA A 353 -17.36 -20.98 -31.31
N TRP A 354 -17.10 -20.66 -30.04
CA TRP A 354 -17.17 -19.30 -29.51
C TRP A 354 -15.79 -18.73 -29.13
N SER A 355 -14.78 -19.59 -28.97
CA SER A 355 -13.39 -19.20 -28.72
C SER A 355 -12.44 -20.00 -29.60
N VAL A 356 -11.49 -19.30 -30.20
CA VAL A 356 -10.38 -19.89 -30.93
C VAL A 356 -9.11 -19.10 -30.60
N GLN A 357 -8.09 -19.79 -30.09
CA GLN A 357 -6.82 -19.21 -29.68
C GLN A 357 -5.68 -19.86 -30.47
N LYS A 358 -4.83 -19.05 -31.11
CA LYS A 358 -3.56 -19.54 -31.67
C LYS A 358 -2.61 -19.86 -30.51
N LEU A 359 -2.00 -21.03 -30.55
CA LEU A 359 -0.96 -21.43 -29.60
C LEU A 359 0.39 -21.21 -30.28
N HIS A 360 1.34 -20.63 -29.53
CA HIS A 360 2.67 -20.26 -30.00
C HIS A 360 3.75 -21.18 -29.46
#